data_AF-A0A9D7RSD6-F1
#
_entry.id   AF-A0A9D7RSD6-F1
#
_cell.length_a   1.000
_cell.length_b   1.000
_cell.length_c   1.000
_cell.angle_alpha   90.00
_cell.angle_beta   90.00
_cell.angle_gamma   90.00
#
_symmetry.space_group_name_H-M   'P 1'
#
loop_
_entity.id
_entity.type
_entity.pdbx_description
1 polymer ?
#
loop_
_entity_poly.entity_id
_entity_poly.type
_entity_poly.pdbx_seq_one_letter_code
_entity_poly.pdbx_strand_id
1 'polypeptide(L)'
;MKKRHLFALILILIVPMLTMARIWDDLIKNEQAAITCRYEQKQLLQQCNTAPQISYYKEDLPLPDYQKHLVWVGLSLSFFILGAYFFWEFLKILGITSRKVSFVSHVSHELKTPLTNLRLYIDLLKNQTAEQPETQKKLAVLDQECLRLTQLVDNLLLFSGGDRLHITLKDQDIDEIIESLRVRHADAFAAKNLKLMTESHRVRATVDRSVLEQILVNL
;
A
#
# COMPACT_ATOMS: atom_id res chain seq x y z
N MET A 1 5.99 5.12 -6.52
CA MET A 1 4.61 5.65 -6.36
C MET A 1 4.30 6.36 -5.03
N LYS A 2 4.95 6.03 -3.90
CA LYS A 2 4.71 6.65 -2.58
C LYS A 2 4.88 8.19 -2.50
N LYS A 3 5.80 8.78 -3.29
CA LYS A 3 6.11 10.23 -3.22
C LYS A 3 4.99 11.14 -3.77
N ARG A 4 4.22 10.70 -4.78
CA ARG A 4 3.15 11.54 -5.39
C ARG A 4 1.96 11.72 -4.45
N HIS A 5 1.63 10.70 -3.64
CA HIS A 5 0.55 10.77 -2.66
C HIS A 5 0.94 11.57 -1.40
N LEU A 6 2.21 11.52 -0.98
CA LEU A 6 2.73 12.37 0.09
C LEU A 6 2.66 13.85 -0.29
N PHE A 7 3.02 14.19 -1.52
CA PHE A 7 2.96 15.56 -2.03
C PHE A 7 1.52 16.09 -2.09
N ALA A 8 0.56 15.24 -2.51
CA ALA A 8 -0.85 15.60 -2.52
C ALA A 8 -1.39 15.89 -1.10
N LEU A 9 -1.03 15.07 -0.11
CA LEU A 9 -1.41 15.29 1.30
C LEU A 9 -0.80 16.57 1.88
N ILE A 10 0.46 16.85 1.55
CA ILE A 10 1.15 18.07 2.00
C ILE A 10 0.50 19.32 1.37
N LEU A 11 0.17 19.28 0.07
CA LEU A 11 -0.55 20.36 -0.60
C LEU A 11 -1.95 20.61 -0.02
N ILE A 12 -2.67 19.55 0.35
CA ILE A 12 -4.00 19.63 0.98
C ILE A 12 -3.95 20.32 2.34
N LEU A 13 -2.84 20.24 3.08
CA LEU A 13 -2.67 20.90 4.39
C LEU A 13 -2.11 22.32 4.27
N ILE A 14 -1.15 22.54 3.35
CA ILE A 14 -0.41 23.80 3.25
C ILE A 14 -1.21 24.89 2.53
N VAL A 15 -1.95 24.54 1.48
CA VAL A 15 -2.75 25.52 0.71
C VAL A 15 -3.79 26.23 1.58
N PRO A 16 -4.63 25.54 2.39
CA PRO A 16 -5.58 26.22 3.27
C PRO A 16 -4.92 27.00 4.41
N MET A 17 -3.74 26.59 4.88
CA MET A 17 -2.97 27.35 5.87
C MET A 17 -2.49 28.70 5.29
N LEU A 18 -2.02 28.70 4.03
CA LEU A 18 -1.58 29.90 3.33
C LEU A 18 -2.74 30.84 2.98
N THR A 19 -3.92 30.29 2.63
CA THR A 19 -5.10 31.13 2.38
C THR A 19 -5.64 31.74 3.67
N MET A 20 -5.66 31.00 4.77
CA MET A 20 -6.00 31.54 6.10
C MET A 20 -5.02 32.63 6.55
N ALA A 21 -3.72 32.45 6.32
CA ALA A 21 -2.71 33.47 6.64
C ALA A 21 -2.92 34.76 5.83
N ARG A 22 -3.26 34.66 4.53
CA ARG A 22 -3.60 35.84 3.71
C ARG A 22 -4.88 36.52 4.17
N ILE A 23 -5.91 35.74 4.50
CA ILE A 23 -7.18 36.28 4.99
C ILE A 23 -6.97 37.04 6.31
N TRP A 24 -6.12 36.52 7.21
CA TRP A 24 -5.82 37.18 8.48
C TRP A 24 -5.01 38.47 8.29
N ASP A 25 -4.05 38.48 7.36
CA ASP A 25 -3.27 39.67 6.99
C ASP A 25 -4.15 40.78 6.38
N ASP A 26 -5.10 40.41 5.51
CA ASP A 26 -6.07 41.35 4.93
C ASP A 26 -7.05 41.90 5.98
N LEU A 27 -7.48 41.05 6.94
CA LEU A 27 -8.37 41.47 8.03
C LEU A 27 -7.69 42.50 8.95
N ILE A 28 -6.42 42.25 9.29
CA ILE A 28 -5.63 43.14 10.16
C ILE A 28 -5.40 44.48 9.48
N LYS A 29 -5.03 44.50 8.20
CA LYS A 29 -4.81 45.76 7.47
C LYS A 29 -6.07 46.63 7.42
N ASN A 30 -7.24 46.01 7.24
CA ASN A 30 -8.50 46.73 7.19
C ASN A 30 -8.89 47.31 8.57
N GLU A 31 -8.69 46.54 9.64
CA GLU A 31 -9.00 46.99 11.00
C GLU A 31 -8.06 48.12 11.46
N GLN A 32 -6.77 48.03 11.14
CA GLN A 32 -5.77 49.08 11.44
C GLN A 32 -6.03 50.38 10.67
N ALA A 33 -6.41 50.29 9.40
CA ALA A 33 -6.80 51.46 8.61
C ALA A 33 -8.01 52.19 9.21
N ALA A 34 -9.02 51.44 9.66
CA ALA A 34 -10.22 52.01 10.29
C ALA A 34 -9.93 52.65 11.67
N ILE A 35 -8.96 52.10 12.43
CA ILE A 35 -8.52 52.65 13.70
C ILE A 35 -7.72 53.94 13.48
N THR A 36 -6.77 53.94 12.53
CA THR A 36 -5.90 55.10 12.24
C THR A 36 -6.72 56.32 11.80
N CYS A 37 -7.68 56.11 10.89
CA CYS A 37 -8.58 57.17 10.42
C CYS A 37 -9.43 57.76 11.57
N ARG A 38 -9.91 56.91 12.49
CA ARG A 38 -10.62 57.38 13.70
C ARG A 38 -9.75 58.17 14.66
N TYR A 39 -8.47 57.84 14.77
CA TYR A 39 -7.53 58.60 15.60
C TYR A 39 -7.21 59.97 15.00
N GLU A 40 -6.97 60.05 13.69
CA GLU A 40 -6.74 61.32 12.99
C GLU A 40 -7.98 62.23 13.05
N GLN A 41 -9.19 61.70 12.82
CA GLN A 41 -10.41 62.48 12.91
C GLN A 41 -10.63 63.06 14.32
N LYS A 42 -10.32 62.30 15.38
CA LYS A 42 -10.37 62.79 16.76
C LYS A 42 -9.33 63.87 17.05
N GLN A 43 -8.12 63.76 16.50
CA GLN A 43 -7.09 64.78 16.67
C GLN A 43 -7.45 66.09 15.97
N LEU A 44 -8.01 66.02 14.77
CA LEU A 44 -8.50 67.19 14.04
C LEU A 44 -9.66 67.88 14.79
N LEU A 45 -10.57 67.11 15.39
CA LEU A 45 -11.64 67.64 16.25
C LEU A 45 -11.11 68.34 17.51
N GLN A 46 -9.96 67.92 18.03
CA GLN A 46 -9.36 68.49 19.25
C GLN A 46 -8.55 69.77 18.97
N GLN A 47 -8.12 70.00 17.72
CA GLN A 47 -7.46 71.25 17.31
C GLN A 47 -8.45 72.39 16.99
N CYS A 48 -9.68 72.07 16.61
CA CYS A 48 -10.73 73.07 16.36
C CYS A 48 -11.38 73.57 17.66
N ASN A 49 -10.67 74.43 18.42
CA ASN A 49 -11.17 75.06 19.67
C ASN A 49 -12.08 76.29 19.47
N THR A 50 -12.66 76.45 18.28
CA THR A 50 -13.74 77.40 18.01
C THR A 50 -14.92 76.61 17.49
N ALA A 51 -16.10 76.79 18.08
CA ALA A 51 -17.33 76.24 17.54
C ALA A 51 -17.65 76.95 16.20
N PRO A 52 -17.64 76.22 15.08
CA PRO A 52 -18.76 76.34 14.17
C PRO A 52 -19.35 74.96 13.83
N GLN A 53 -20.53 74.99 13.22
CA GLN A 53 -21.38 73.84 12.97
C GLN A 53 -20.65 72.71 12.23
N ILE A 54 -20.54 71.56 12.90
CA ILE A 54 -20.04 70.34 12.28
C ILE A 54 -21.17 69.81 11.40
N SER A 55 -21.07 70.10 10.10
CA SER A 55 -21.78 69.32 9.08
C SER A 55 -21.25 67.89 9.18
N TYR A 56 -22.11 66.95 9.55
CA TYR A 56 -21.79 65.54 9.66
C TYR A 56 -21.51 64.99 8.25
N TYR A 57 -20.29 65.17 7.75
CA TYR A 57 -19.80 64.38 6.64
C TYR A 57 -19.70 62.93 7.13
N LYS A 58 -20.70 62.13 6.75
CA LYS A 58 -20.73 60.69 6.94
C LYS A 58 -19.77 60.12 5.90
N GLU A 59 -18.49 60.12 6.22
CA GLU A 59 -17.51 59.38 5.43
C GLU A 59 -17.81 57.90 5.67
N ASP A 60 -18.28 57.22 4.62
CA ASP A 60 -18.72 55.83 4.68
C ASP A 60 -17.54 54.95 5.10
N LEU A 61 -17.50 54.66 6.41
CA LEU A 61 -16.59 53.68 6.98
C LEU A 61 -16.82 52.35 6.24
N PRO A 62 -15.83 51.78 5.54
CA PRO A 62 -16.00 50.52 4.84
C PRO A 62 -16.26 49.43 5.89
N LEU A 63 -17.53 49.06 6.06
CA LEU A 63 -17.92 47.93 6.89
C LEU A 63 -17.24 46.67 6.33
N PRO A 64 -16.55 45.87 7.16
CA PRO A 64 -15.95 44.63 6.70
C PRO A 64 -17.04 43.73 6.12
N ASP A 65 -16.90 43.38 4.84
CA ASP A 65 -17.86 42.57 4.08
C ASP A 65 -17.80 41.10 4.53
N TYR A 66 -18.39 40.84 5.70
CA TYR A 66 -18.39 39.52 6.36
C TYR A 66 -19.06 38.44 5.50
N GLN A 67 -19.95 38.81 4.58
CA GLN A 67 -20.63 37.86 3.70
C GLN A 67 -19.64 37.06 2.83
N LYS A 68 -18.54 37.68 2.39
CA LYS A 68 -17.53 37.02 1.56
C LYS A 68 -16.72 36.00 2.34
N HIS A 69 -16.40 36.26 3.61
CA HIS A 69 -15.60 35.36 4.43
C HIS A 69 -16.36 34.08 4.82
N LEU A 70 -17.69 34.16 4.98
CA LEU A 70 -18.54 33.04 5.36
C LEU A 70 -18.54 31.92 4.31
N VAL A 71 -18.51 32.28 3.02
CA VAL A 71 -18.44 31.33 1.90
C VAL A 71 -17.11 30.56 1.91
N TRP A 72 -16.00 31.26 2.13
CA TRP A 72 -14.67 30.64 2.20
C TRP A 72 -14.52 29.71 3.40
N VAL A 73 -15.08 30.07 4.56
CA VAL A 73 -15.11 29.21 5.74
C VAL A 73 -15.91 27.94 5.46
N GLY A 74 -17.08 28.06 4.81
CA GLY A 74 -17.91 26.90 4.46
C GLY A 74 -17.24 25.95 3.46
N LEU A 75 -16.61 26.49 2.41
CA LEU A 75 -15.86 25.71 1.42
C LEU A 75 -14.66 24.99 2.04
N SER A 76 -13.96 25.67 2.94
CA SER A 76 -12.86 25.06 3.70
C SER A 76 -13.35 23.90 4.57
N LEU A 77 -14.43 24.09 5.33
CA LEU A 77 -14.99 23.05 6.19
C LEU A 77 -15.46 21.83 5.38
N SER A 78 -16.15 22.06 4.26
CA SER A 78 -16.61 20.99 3.37
C SER A 78 -15.44 20.19 2.80
N PHE A 79 -14.38 20.87 2.37
CA PHE A 79 -13.17 20.23 1.86
C PHE A 79 -12.46 19.41 2.94
N PHE A 80 -12.38 19.90 4.17
CA PHE A 80 -11.81 19.16 5.30
C PHE A 80 -12.62 17.91 5.65
N ILE A 81 -13.95 18.00 5.67
CA ILE A 81 -14.84 16.87 5.95
C ILE A 81 -14.70 15.80 4.86
N LEU A 82 -14.69 16.21 3.59
CA LEU A 82 -14.58 15.29 2.45
C LEU A 82 -13.19 14.64 2.40
N GLY A 83 -12.14 15.41 2.70
CA GLY A 83 -10.78 14.91 2.85
C GLY A 83 -10.64 13.90 4.00
N ALA A 84 -11.26 14.17 5.15
CA ALA A 84 -11.26 13.26 6.29
C ALA A 84 -12.01 11.95 5.99
N TYR A 85 -13.16 12.03 5.31
CA TYR A 85 -13.92 10.85 4.86
C TYR A 85 -13.08 9.99 3.91
N PHE A 86 -12.50 10.61 2.88
CA PHE A 86 -11.67 9.91 1.91
C PHE A 86 -10.41 9.30 2.55
N PHE A 87 -9.82 10.01 3.51
CA PHE A 87 -8.67 9.53 4.27
C PHE A 87 -9.02 8.34 5.16
N TRP A 88 -10.18 8.36 5.81
CA TRP A 88 -10.67 7.24 6.62
C TRP A 88 -10.92 5.99 5.77
N GLU A 89 -11.50 6.17 4.58
CA GLU A 89 -11.71 5.10 3.61
C GLU A 89 -10.38 4.53 3.09
N PHE A 90 -9.40 5.38 2.85
CA PHE A 90 -8.05 4.98 2.43
C PHE A 90 -7.31 4.18 3.52
N LEU A 91 -7.41 4.60 4.78
CA LEU A 91 -6.82 3.87 5.92
C LEU A 91 -7.44 2.47 6.09
N LYS A 92 -8.76 2.35 5.88
CA LYS A 92 -9.47 1.07 5.96
C LYS A 92 -8.95 0.04 4.96
N ILE A 93 -8.62 0.46 3.74
CA ILE A 93 -8.09 -0.42 2.69
C ILE A 93 -6.70 -0.97 3.09
N LEU A 94 -5.85 -0.15 3.70
CA LEU A 94 -4.49 -0.55 4.10
C LEU A 94 -4.47 -1.56 5.26
N GLY A 95 -5.43 -1.49 6.19
CA GLY A 95 -5.49 -2.39 7.35
C GLY A 95 -5.97 -3.82 7.02
N ILE A 96 -6.70 -3.98 5.92
CA ILE A 96 -7.30 -5.27 5.54
C ILE A 96 -6.30 -6.15 4.76
N THR A 97 -5.43 -5.53 3.95
CA THR A 97 -4.49 -6.27 3.10
C THR A 97 -3.44 -7.02 3.93
N SER A 98 -2.85 -6.40 4.95
CA SER A 98 -1.82 -7.03 5.79
C SER A 98 -2.36 -8.22 6.61
N ARG A 99 -3.59 -8.13 7.10
CA ARG A 99 -4.24 -9.20 7.88
C ARG A 99 -4.63 -10.39 7.01
N LYS A 100 -5.13 -10.15 5.80
CA LYS A 100 -5.50 -11.22 4.86
C LYS A 100 -4.28 -12.04 4.42
N VAL A 101 -3.15 -11.38 4.18
CA VAL A 101 -1.90 -12.03 3.78
C VAL A 101 -1.34 -12.94 4.88
N SER A 102 -1.24 -12.44 6.11
CA SER A 102 -0.74 -13.24 7.24
C SER A 102 -1.68 -14.39 7.59
N PHE A 103 -3.00 -14.22 7.42
CA PHE A 103 -3.99 -15.27 7.66
C PHE A 103 -3.85 -16.42 6.66
N VAL A 104 -3.73 -16.08 5.36
CA VAL A 104 -3.52 -17.07 4.30
C VAL A 104 -2.23 -17.86 4.53
N SER A 105 -1.16 -17.18 4.94
CA SER A 105 0.11 -17.83 5.26
C SER A 105 0.00 -18.83 6.41
N HIS A 106 -0.60 -18.40 7.53
CA HIS A 106 -0.77 -19.26 8.70
C HIS A 106 -1.64 -20.49 8.41
N VAL A 107 -2.79 -20.30 7.75
CA VAL A 107 -3.69 -21.41 7.37
C VAL A 107 -3.00 -22.37 6.40
N SER A 108 -2.21 -21.87 5.46
CA SER A 108 -1.48 -22.71 4.51
C SER A 108 -0.43 -23.59 5.19
N HIS A 109 0.30 -23.06 6.18
CA HIS A 109 1.24 -23.85 6.99
C HIS A 109 0.53 -24.94 7.79
N GLU A 110 -0.62 -24.61 8.38
CA GLU A 110 -1.44 -25.59 9.12
C GLU A 110 -2.07 -26.65 8.19
N LEU A 111 -2.28 -26.36 6.91
CA LEU A 111 -2.78 -27.30 5.91
C LEU A 111 -1.68 -28.17 5.28
N LYS A 112 -0.43 -27.71 5.24
CA LYS A 112 0.70 -28.45 4.64
C LYS A 112 1.03 -29.72 5.43
N THR A 113 0.96 -29.65 6.76
CA THR A 113 1.19 -30.76 7.69
C THR A 113 0.17 -31.91 7.53
N PRO A 114 -1.16 -31.69 7.56
CA PRO A 114 -2.13 -32.77 7.37
C PRO A 114 -2.09 -33.34 5.95
N LEU A 115 -1.79 -32.54 4.92
CA LEU A 115 -1.58 -33.04 3.55
C LEU A 115 -0.37 -33.98 3.44
N THR A 116 0.72 -33.65 4.13
CA THR A 116 1.90 -34.52 4.19
C THR A 116 1.59 -35.84 4.90
N ASN A 117 0.84 -35.80 6.01
CA ASN A 117 0.39 -37.00 6.70
C ASN A 117 -0.57 -37.85 5.84
N LEU A 118 -1.47 -37.23 5.08
CA LEU A 118 -2.34 -37.93 4.13
C LEU A 118 -1.54 -38.70 3.08
N ARG A 119 -0.49 -38.08 2.51
CA ARG A 119 0.41 -38.78 1.58
C ARG A 119 1.12 -39.95 2.26
N LEU A 120 1.61 -39.77 3.48
CA LEU A 120 2.23 -40.85 4.24
C LEU A 120 1.28 -42.04 4.42
N TYR A 121 0.02 -41.80 4.77
CA TYR A 121 -0.99 -42.87 4.88
C TYR A 121 -1.28 -43.53 3.54
N ILE A 122 -1.37 -42.77 2.45
CA ILE A 122 -1.56 -43.32 1.11
C ILE A 122 -0.38 -44.21 0.71
N ASP A 123 0.86 -43.80 1.02
CA ASP A 123 2.06 -44.58 0.72
C ASP A 123 2.14 -45.87 1.56
N LEU A 124 1.77 -45.80 2.86
CA LEU A 124 1.65 -46.99 3.70
C LEU A 124 0.59 -47.97 3.17
N LEU A 125 -0.56 -47.46 2.72
CA LEU A 125 -1.62 -48.27 2.15
C LEU A 125 -1.22 -48.88 0.80
N LYS A 126 -0.49 -48.15 -0.05
CA LYS A 126 0.05 -48.68 -1.31
C LYS A 126 0.94 -49.89 -1.06
N ASN A 127 1.75 -49.85 0.00
CA ASN A 127 2.63 -50.96 0.40
C ASN A 127 1.84 -52.16 0.95
N GLN A 128 0.71 -51.95 1.63
CA GLN A 128 -0.12 -53.03 2.19
C GLN A 128 -1.09 -53.66 1.18
N THR A 129 -1.49 -52.92 0.14
CA THR A 129 -2.47 -53.38 -0.86
C THR A 129 -1.84 -53.67 -2.22
N ALA A 130 -0.55 -54.06 -2.23
CA ALA A 130 0.21 -54.35 -3.44
C ALA A 130 -0.43 -55.43 -4.35
N GLU A 131 -1.19 -56.36 -3.78
CA GLU A 131 -1.90 -57.42 -4.52
C GLU A 131 -3.30 -57.02 -5.03
N GLN A 132 -3.77 -55.82 -4.71
CA GLN A 132 -5.11 -55.33 -5.08
C GLN A 132 -5.03 -54.19 -6.10
N PRO A 133 -5.06 -54.48 -7.42
CA PRO A 133 -4.85 -53.48 -8.47
C PRO A 133 -5.93 -52.38 -8.51
N GLU A 134 -7.17 -52.70 -8.14
CA GLU A 134 -8.28 -51.74 -7.97
C GLU A 134 -7.98 -50.71 -6.85
N THR A 135 -7.42 -51.17 -5.74
CA THR A 135 -7.08 -50.33 -4.58
C THR A 135 -5.87 -49.45 -4.88
N GLN A 136 -4.85 -49.97 -5.56
CA GLN A 136 -3.71 -49.18 -6.03
C GLN A 136 -4.13 -48.02 -6.95
N LYS A 137 -5.06 -48.25 -7.90
CA LYS A 137 -5.57 -47.17 -8.76
C LYS A 137 -6.23 -46.05 -7.96
N LYS A 138 -7.04 -46.39 -6.95
CA LYS A 138 -7.70 -45.40 -6.08
C LYS A 138 -6.69 -44.62 -5.23
N LEU A 139 -5.68 -45.30 -4.70
CA LEU A 139 -4.59 -44.68 -3.94
C LEU A 139 -3.73 -43.75 -4.80
N ALA A 140 -3.49 -44.10 -6.07
CA ALA A 140 -2.78 -43.24 -7.01
C ALA A 140 -3.55 -41.93 -7.28
N VAL A 141 -4.87 -42.00 -7.44
CA VAL A 141 -5.72 -40.80 -7.61
C VAL A 141 -5.68 -39.92 -6.36
N LEU A 142 -5.76 -40.50 -5.16
CA LEU A 142 -5.69 -39.74 -3.91
C LEU A 142 -4.33 -39.05 -3.71
N ASP A 143 -3.23 -39.71 -4.05
CA ASP A 143 -1.89 -39.13 -3.98
C ASP A 143 -1.74 -37.96 -4.97
N GLN A 144 -2.25 -38.12 -6.19
CA GLN A 144 -2.25 -37.06 -7.19
C GLN A 144 -3.06 -35.84 -6.75
N GLU A 145 -4.22 -36.06 -6.11
CA GLU A 145 -5.06 -34.96 -5.64
C GLU A 145 -4.46 -34.26 -4.40
N CYS A 146 -3.78 -35.00 -3.53
CA CYS A 146 -2.99 -34.41 -2.45
C CYS A 146 -1.86 -33.52 -3.02
N LEU A 147 -1.12 -34.02 -4.02
CA LEU A 147 -0.07 -33.24 -4.68
C LEU A 147 -0.62 -31.95 -5.29
N ARG A 148 -1.76 -32.03 -5.98
CA ARG A 148 -2.44 -30.87 -6.58
C ARG A 148 -2.87 -29.85 -5.52
N LEU A 149 -3.41 -30.30 -4.39
CA LEU A 149 -3.79 -29.42 -3.27
C LEU A 149 -2.58 -28.74 -2.65
N THR A 150 -1.47 -29.46 -2.45
CA THR A 150 -0.22 -28.85 -1.97
C THR A 150 0.26 -27.75 -2.92
N GLN A 151 0.25 -28.00 -4.23
CA GLN A 151 0.63 -26.99 -5.23
C GLN A 151 -0.30 -25.76 -5.21
N LEU A 152 -1.61 -25.96 -5.05
CA LEU A 152 -2.57 -24.87 -4.92
C LEU A 152 -2.31 -24.00 -3.67
N VAL A 153 -2.02 -24.64 -2.54
CA VAL A 153 -1.68 -23.95 -1.28
C VAL A 153 -0.35 -23.19 -1.43
N ASP A 154 0.66 -23.81 -2.04
CA ASP A 154 1.96 -23.17 -2.26
C ASP A 154 1.87 -21.98 -3.24
N ASN A 155 1.04 -22.07 -4.27
CA ASN A 155 0.76 -20.95 -5.19
C ASN A 155 -0.02 -19.83 -4.51
N LEU A 156 -0.99 -20.17 -3.65
CA LEU A 156 -1.73 -19.21 -2.84
C LEU A 156 -0.80 -18.45 -1.88
N LEU A 157 0.17 -19.15 -1.28
CA LEU A 157 1.21 -18.56 -0.44
C LEU A 157 2.06 -17.55 -1.21
N LEU A 158 2.58 -17.94 -2.37
CA LEU A 158 3.36 -17.07 -3.26
C LEU A 158 2.58 -15.81 -3.65
N PHE A 159 1.30 -15.96 -4.00
CA PHE A 159 0.44 -14.83 -4.36
C PHE A 159 0.08 -13.95 -3.17
N SER A 160 -0.11 -14.55 -1.99
CA SER A 160 -0.45 -13.80 -0.78
C SER A 160 0.71 -12.93 -0.27
N GLY A 161 1.96 -13.19 -0.65
CA GLY A 161 3.09 -12.37 -0.21
C GLY A 161 3.42 -12.54 1.28
N GLY A 162 3.08 -13.71 1.85
CA GLY A 162 3.25 -14.05 3.26
C GLY A 162 4.71 -14.07 3.71
N ASP A 163 5.62 -14.51 2.83
CA ASP A 163 7.04 -14.30 3.07
C ASP A 163 7.43 -12.97 2.44
N ARG A 164 7.79 -12.01 3.29
CA ARG A 164 8.79 -11.02 2.88
C ARG A 164 10.01 -11.84 2.48
N LEU A 165 10.11 -12.20 1.20
CA LEU A 165 11.28 -12.83 0.64
C LEU A 165 12.46 -11.99 1.07
N HIS A 166 13.24 -12.50 2.01
CA HIS A 166 14.49 -11.91 2.43
C HIS A 166 15.48 -12.16 1.30
N ILE A 167 15.32 -11.41 0.21
CA ILE A 167 16.14 -11.53 -0.98
C ILE A 167 17.55 -11.13 -0.59
N THR A 168 18.40 -12.13 -0.44
CA THR A 168 19.81 -11.97 -0.14
C THR A 168 20.57 -12.13 -1.45
N LEU A 169 20.72 -11.01 -2.13
CA LEU A 169 21.47 -10.94 -3.38
C LEU A 169 22.94 -11.25 -3.10
N LYS A 170 23.44 -12.33 -3.70
CA LYS A 170 24.85 -12.70 -3.69
C LYS A 170 25.29 -12.94 -5.12
N ASP A 171 26.56 -12.66 -5.40
CA ASP A 171 27.15 -13.03 -6.67
C ASP A 171 27.29 -14.57 -6.71
N GLN A 172 26.55 -15.20 -7.63
CA GLN A 172 26.40 -16.64 -7.75
C GLN A 172 26.69 -17.08 -9.19
N ASP A 173 27.23 -18.28 -9.34
CA ASP A 173 27.36 -18.93 -10.64
C ASP A 173 26.01 -19.56 -11.02
N ILE A 174 25.40 -19.06 -12.10
CA ILE A 174 24.09 -19.51 -12.56
C ILE A 174 24.17 -20.94 -13.13
N ASP A 175 25.30 -21.32 -13.73
CA ASP A 175 25.48 -22.66 -14.27
C ASP A 175 25.47 -23.70 -13.14
N GLU A 176 26.04 -23.38 -11.97
CA GLU A 176 26.01 -24.25 -10.79
C GLU A 176 24.58 -24.44 -10.26
N ILE A 177 23.78 -23.38 -10.26
CA ILE A 177 22.38 -23.43 -9.82
C ILE A 177 21.57 -24.31 -10.77
N ILE A 178 21.68 -24.08 -12.08
CA ILE A 178 20.98 -24.85 -13.12
C ILE A 178 21.40 -26.33 -13.08
N GLU A 179 22.68 -26.61 -12.92
CA GLU A 179 23.22 -27.96 -12.79
C GLU A 179 22.63 -28.68 -11.57
N SER A 180 22.61 -27.99 -10.42
CA SER A 180 22.05 -28.55 -9.19
C SER A 180 20.55 -28.89 -9.32
N LEU A 181 19.79 -28.08 -10.05
CA LEU A 181 18.38 -28.35 -10.36
C LEU A 181 18.22 -29.51 -11.34
N ARG A 182 19.07 -29.58 -12.38
CA ARG A 182 19.03 -30.69 -13.34
C ARG A 182 19.22 -32.03 -12.65
N VAL A 183 20.20 -32.13 -11.75
CA VAL A 183 20.45 -33.36 -10.98
C VAL A 183 19.28 -33.66 -10.05
N ARG A 184 18.81 -32.67 -9.29
CA ARG A 184 17.71 -32.86 -8.32
C ARG A 184 16.41 -33.32 -8.97
N HIS A 185 16.13 -32.88 -10.20
CA HIS A 185 14.87 -33.17 -10.90
C HIS A 185 15.02 -34.19 -12.04
N ALA A 186 16.19 -34.83 -12.19
CA ALA A 186 16.46 -35.79 -13.27
C ALA A 186 15.39 -36.90 -13.34
N ASP A 187 15.03 -37.48 -12.20
CA ASP A 187 14.04 -38.57 -12.11
C ASP A 187 12.64 -38.10 -12.53
N ALA A 188 12.27 -36.86 -12.16
CA ALA A 188 10.98 -36.27 -12.51
C ALA A 188 10.86 -36.00 -14.01
N PHE A 189 11.94 -35.57 -14.66
CA PHE A 189 12.00 -35.39 -16.11
C PHE A 189 12.00 -36.74 -16.85
N ALA A 190 12.75 -37.73 -16.36
CA ALA A 190 12.80 -39.07 -16.93
C ALA A 190 11.43 -39.76 -16.89
N ALA A 191 10.69 -39.64 -15.78
CA ALA A 191 9.32 -40.16 -15.66
C ALA A 191 8.34 -39.56 -16.69
N LYS A 192 8.62 -38.35 -17.19
CA LYS A 192 7.83 -37.67 -18.22
C LYS A 192 8.42 -37.79 -19.63
N ASN A 193 9.48 -38.57 -19.83
CA ASN A 193 10.25 -38.66 -21.09
C ASN A 193 10.73 -37.28 -21.61
N LEU A 194 11.04 -36.37 -20.70
CA LEU A 194 11.57 -35.04 -21.03
C LEU A 194 13.09 -35.04 -20.91
N LYS A 195 13.77 -34.41 -21.87
CA LYS A 195 15.22 -34.24 -21.85
C LYS A 195 15.55 -32.77 -21.66
N LEU A 196 16.14 -32.42 -20.52
CA LEU A 196 16.59 -31.06 -20.25
C LEU A 196 17.88 -30.79 -21.05
N MET A 197 17.85 -29.78 -21.92
CA MET A 197 19.04 -29.30 -22.64
C MET A 197 19.51 -28.00 -21.99
N THR A 198 20.77 -27.97 -21.55
CA THR A 198 21.38 -26.80 -20.90
C THR A 198 22.60 -26.38 -21.71
N GLU A 199 22.62 -25.14 -22.18
CA GLU A 199 23.81 -24.53 -22.80
C GLU A 199 24.57 -23.71 -21.75
N SER A 200 25.70 -24.22 -21.29
CA SER A 200 26.54 -23.55 -20.28
C SER A 200 27.29 -22.39 -20.91
N HIS A 201 27.15 -21.21 -20.30
CA HIS A 201 27.80 -19.96 -20.75
C HIS A 201 28.64 -19.31 -19.64
N ARG A 202 28.88 -19.99 -18.51
CA ARG A 202 29.59 -19.49 -17.31
C ARG A 202 29.13 -18.09 -16.94
N VAL A 203 27.84 -17.96 -16.64
CA VAL A 203 27.22 -16.68 -16.29
C VAL A 203 27.24 -16.51 -14.78
N ARG A 204 27.90 -15.45 -14.30
CA ARG A 204 27.76 -14.97 -12.92
C ARG A 204 26.75 -13.84 -12.86
N ALA A 205 25.83 -13.91 -11.91
CA ALA A 205 24.87 -12.85 -11.68
C ALA A 205 24.56 -12.67 -10.20
N THR A 206 24.24 -11.44 -9.83
CA THR A 206 23.81 -11.11 -8.48
C THR A 206 22.36 -11.53 -8.30
N VAL A 207 22.15 -12.71 -7.70
CA VAL A 207 20.83 -13.31 -7.51
C VAL A 207 20.69 -13.87 -6.10
N ASP A 208 19.45 -14.05 -5.66
CA ASP A 208 19.18 -14.93 -4.52
C ASP A 208 18.97 -16.35 -5.06
N ARG A 209 19.82 -17.28 -4.62
CA ARG A 209 19.81 -18.67 -5.09
C ARG A 209 18.47 -19.35 -4.83
N SER A 210 17.91 -19.19 -3.64
CA SER A 210 16.65 -19.85 -3.26
C SER A 210 15.48 -19.35 -4.09
N VAL A 211 15.45 -18.04 -4.36
CA VAL A 211 14.40 -17.42 -5.18
C VAL A 211 14.52 -17.86 -6.63
N LEU A 212 15.74 -17.87 -7.18
CA LEU A 212 15.96 -18.31 -8.55
C LEU A 212 15.63 -19.79 -8.73
N GLU A 213 16.02 -20.67 -7.79
CA GLU A 213 15.63 -22.08 -7.80
C GLU A 213 14.10 -22.23 -7.82
N GLN A 214 13.39 -21.46 -7.00
CA GLN A 214 11.94 -21.52 -6.93
C GLN A 214 11.26 -21.04 -8.22
N ILE A 215 11.77 -19.98 -8.86
CA ILE A 215 11.27 -19.52 -10.16
C ILE A 215 11.46 -20.59 -11.22
N LEU A 216 12.65 -21.20 -11.28
CA LEU A 216 12.97 -22.21 -12.29
C LEU A 216 12.15 -23.50 -12.15
N VAL A 217 11.81 -23.91 -10.93
CA VAL A 217 10.95 -25.09 -10.68
C VAL A 217 9.50 -24.84 -11.06
N ASN A 218 9.05 -23.57 -11.04
CA ASN A 218 7.67 -23.20 -11.33
C ASN A 218 7.40 -22.85 -12.80
N LEU A 219 8.43 -22.83 -13.65
CA LEU A 219 8.31 -22.64 -15.11
C LEU A 219 7.95 -23.97 -15.80
#